data_AF-A0A819R393-F1
#
_entry.id   AF-A0A819R393-F1
#
_cell.length_a   1.000
_cell.length_b   1.000
_cell.length_c   1.000
_cell.angle_alpha   90.00
_cell.angle_beta   90.00
_cell.angle_gamma   90.00
#
_symmetry.space_group_name_H-M   'P 1'
#
loop_
_entity.id
_entity.type
_entity.pdbx_description
1 polymer ?
#
loop_
_entity_poly.entity_id
_entity_poly.type
_entity_poly.pdbx_seq_one_letter_code
_entity_poly.pdbx_strand_id
1 'polypeptide(L)'
;RYYRMAGPKELQQFLDDPERFAPIEPRKILPAPNRRPHRRTEAETKAMFPKPIEFASYCPVTYLDGGKRYECLVLGQQEFAVEYRDKLYFLLNEEAREKFMRQPEKYWNIRLPNKLPPPKTPIDLLNLPCLGYLEQTIATAIIKSLTATGTFKPKFPFLSIQTSGLIYMAYHLKAYNTKSSDYIRRKFRRKLYIFEEQCELISYLAEKTTIRYKAPEKRTPDYNVKYETFFALRQNVPTLNWLT
;
A
#
# COMPACT_ATOMS: atom_id res chain seq x y z
N ARG A 1 10.19 39.32 33.39
CA ARG A 1 8.82 39.85 33.63
C ARG A 1 8.96 41.36 33.71
N TYR A 2 8.14 42.14 33.00
CA TYR A 2 8.17 43.60 33.08
C TYR A 2 6.98 44.06 33.90
N TYR A 3 7.24 44.79 34.99
CA TYR A 3 6.20 45.39 35.82
C TYR A 3 6.10 46.87 35.46
N ARG A 4 4.89 47.36 35.23
CA ARG A 4 4.63 48.78 34.99
C ARG A 4 4.16 49.42 36.29
N MET A 5 4.87 50.44 36.75
CA MET A 5 4.53 51.20 37.94
C MET A 5 3.91 52.54 37.56
N ALA A 6 3.02 53.05 38.41
CA ALA A 6 2.31 54.31 38.18
C ALA A 6 3.22 55.55 38.34
N GLY A 7 4.30 55.45 39.11
CA GLY A 7 5.22 56.56 39.37
C GLY A 7 6.51 56.13 40.09
N PRO A 8 7.40 57.09 40.40
CA PRO A 8 8.71 56.82 41.01
C PRO A 8 8.61 56.40 42.49
N LYS A 9 7.55 56.81 43.20
CA LYS A 9 7.32 56.45 44.60
C LYS A 9 6.88 54.99 44.74
N GLU A 10 5.99 54.55 43.87
CA GLU A 10 5.51 53.17 43.80
C GLU A 10 6.61 52.23 43.29
N LEU A 11 7.49 52.72 42.42
CA LEU A 11 8.69 51.99 42.02
C LEU A 11 9.63 51.78 43.21
N GLN A 12 9.88 52.80 44.05
CA GLN A 12 10.71 52.64 45.24
C GLN A 12 10.10 51.64 46.23
N GLN A 13 8.81 51.73 46.52
CA GLN A 13 8.12 50.76 47.37
C GLN A 13 8.21 49.32 46.84
N PHE A 14 8.18 49.13 45.52
CA PHE A 14 8.38 47.83 44.90
C PHE A 14 9.84 47.34 44.99
N LEU A 15 10.81 48.24 44.89
CA LEU A 15 12.23 47.87 44.98
C LEU A 15 12.63 47.54 46.42
N ASP A 16 12.00 48.17 47.41
CA ASP A 16 12.24 47.93 48.83
C ASP A 16 11.69 46.56 49.28
N ASP A 17 10.55 46.12 48.76
CA ASP A 17 9.95 44.82 49.06
C ASP A 17 9.32 44.15 47.81
N PRO A 18 10.15 43.64 46.88
CA PRO A 18 9.68 43.09 45.62
C PRO A 18 8.90 41.80 45.79
N GLU A 19 9.13 41.04 46.86
CA GLU A 19 8.48 39.75 47.12
C GLU A 19 7.01 39.92 47.55
N ARG A 20 6.67 41.03 48.19
CA ARG A 20 5.28 41.35 48.55
C ARG A 20 4.39 41.65 47.35
N PHE A 21 4.95 42.23 46.29
CA PHE A 21 4.21 42.68 45.11
C PHE A 21 4.37 41.73 43.91
N ALA A 22 5.48 41.01 43.82
CA ALA A 22 5.62 39.91 42.89
C ALA A 22 4.84 38.70 43.42
N PRO A 23 4.05 37.99 42.59
CA PRO A 23 3.39 36.77 43.05
C PRO A 23 4.44 35.74 43.49
N ILE A 24 4.43 35.41 44.78
CA ILE A 24 5.42 34.57 45.50
C ILE A 24 5.52 33.16 44.90
N GLU A 25 4.48 32.68 44.23
CA GLU A 25 4.47 31.32 43.69
C GLU A 25 4.04 31.28 42.21
N PRO A 26 4.63 30.38 41.40
CA PRO A 26 3.99 29.99 40.17
C PRO A 26 2.61 29.42 40.52
N ARG A 27 1.53 30.08 40.07
CA ARG A 27 0.11 29.65 40.26
C ARG A 27 -0.17 28.19 39.84
N LYS A 28 0.78 27.53 39.18
CA LYS A 28 0.76 26.10 38.85
C LYS A 28 2.09 25.49 39.29
N ILE A 29 2.06 24.78 40.40
CA ILE A 29 3.15 23.89 40.81
C ILE A 29 3.29 22.83 39.72
N LEU A 30 4.51 22.60 39.24
CA LEU A 30 4.75 21.52 38.28
C LEU A 30 4.39 20.19 38.93
N PRO A 31 3.73 19.26 38.21
CA PRO A 31 3.43 17.94 38.77
C PRO A 31 4.71 17.25 39.25
N ALA A 32 4.57 16.34 40.21
CA ALA A 32 5.66 15.53 40.73
C ALA A 32 6.50 14.94 39.58
N PRO A 33 7.83 14.78 39.73
CA PRO A 33 8.73 14.35 38.64
C PRO A 33 8.26 13.05 37.96
N ASN A 34 7.72 12.10 38.72
CA ASN A 34 7.20 10.81 38.20
C ASN A 34 5.94 10.97 37.32
N ARG A 35 5.28 12.13 37.39
CA ARG A 35 4.12 12.50 36.55
C ARG A 35 4.51 13.41 35.39
N ARG A 36 5.81 13.54 35.08
CA ARG A 36 6.30 14.30 33.91
C ARG A 36 6.68 13.33 32.79
N PRO A 37 6.28 13.61 31.55
CA PRO A 37 6.70 12.80 30.42
C PRO A 37 8.16 13.13 30.07
N HIS A 38 8.96 12.09 29.82
CA HIS A 38 10.37 12.21 29.44
C HIS A 38 10.56 11.68 28.03
N ARG A 39 11.20 12.47 27.16
CA ARG A 39 11.60 12.02 25.82
C ARG A 39 12.77 11.04 25.98
N ARG A 40 12.74 9.95 25.23
CA ARG A 40 13.78 8.93 25.24
C ARG A 40 14.32 8.72 23.84
N THR A 41 15.62 8.52 23.73
CA THR A 41 16.30 8.19 22.48
C THR A 41 16.29 6.67 22.26
N GLU A 42 16.59 6.23 21.04
CA GLU A 42 16.65 4.80 20.72
C GLU A 42 17.68 4.05 21.58
N ALA A 43 18.84 4.65 21.86
CA ALA A 43 19.86 4.08 22.73
C ALA A 43 19.37 3.92 24.17
N GLU A 44 18.69 4.94 24.71
CA GLU A 44 18.13 4.89 26.07
C GLU A 44 17.00 3.87 26.20
N THR A 45 16.14 3.77 25.18
CA THR A 45 15.07 2.75 25.18
C THR A 45 15.64 1.34 25.14
N LYS A 46 16.69 1.11 24.35
CA LYS A 46 17.42 -0.17 24.33
C LYS A 46 18.06 -0.51 25.67
N ALA A 47 18.61 0.47 26.38
CA ALA A 47 19.18 0.26 27.71
C ALA A 47 18.14 -0.07 28.79
N MET A 48 16.87 0.28 28.58
CA MET A 48 15.79 0.03 29.55
C MET A 48 15.14 -1.36 29.43
N PHE A 49 15.51 -2.19 28.46
CA PHE A 49 15.02 -3.57 28.39
C PHE A 49 15.55 -4.38 29.60
N PRO A 50 14.71 -5.18 30.28
CA PRO A 50 13.42 -5.75 29.85
C PRO A 50 12.14 -5.03 30.35
N LYS A 51 12.11 -3.69 30.39
CA LYS A 51 10.88 -2.94 30.71
C LYS A 51 9.78 -3.17 29.66
N PRO A 52 8.52 -3.44 30.06
CA PRO A 52 7.43 -3.68 29.11
C PRO A 52 7.04 -2.40 28.36
N ILE A 53 6.75 -2.56 27.07
CA ILE A 53 6.25 -1.49 26.22
C ILE A 53 4.72 -1.44 26.35
N GLU A 54 4.18 -0.29 26.74
CA GLU A 54 2.74 -0.11 26.91
C GLU A 54 2.03 -0.08 25.55
N PHE A 55 0.74 -0.39 25.55
CA PHE A 55 -0.13 -0.31 24.37
C PHE A 55 0.33 -1.23 23.22
N ALA A 56 1.04 -2.33 23.55
CA ALA A 56 1.58 -3.32 22.61
C ALA A 56 2.39 -2.70 21.46
N SER A 57 3.18 -1.67 21.76
CA SER A 57 3.99 -0.90 20.80
C SER A 57 3.19 -0.10 19.76
N TYR A 58 1.86 -0.03 19.88
CA TYR A 58 1.05 0.89 19.06
C TYR A 58 1.15 2.32 19.60
N CYS A 59 0.92 3.28 18.71
CA CYS A 59 0.90 4.69 19.07
C CYS A 59 -0.45 5.07 19.73
N PRO A 60 -0.48 5.49 21.01
CA PRO A 60 -1.72 5.87 21.68
C PRO A 60 -2.36 7.13 21.10
N VAL A 61 -1.53 8.05 20.58
CA VAL A 61 -1.98 9.35 20.05
C VAL A 61 -2.76 9.18 18.75
N THR A 62 -2.23 8.38 17.81
CA THR A 62 -2.91 8.15 16.52
C THR A 62 -4.23 7.44 16.73
N TYR A 63 -4.28 6.48 17.65
CA TYR A 63 -5.50 5.75 17.94
C TYR A 63 -6.58 6.64 18.57
N LEU A 64 -6.23 7.48 19.55
CA LEU A 64 -7.21 8.34 20.20
C LEU A 64 -7.66 9.49 19.28
N ASP A 65 -6.72 10.19 18.64
CA ASP A 65 -7.04 11.30 17.72
C ASP A 65 -7.81 10.79 16.48
N GLY A 66 -7.53 9.55 16.04
CA GLY A 66 -8.24 8.87 14.97
C GLY A 66 -9.62 8.31 15.34
N GLY A 67 -10.14 8.64 16.51
CA GLY A 67 -11.47 8.23 16.94
C GLY A 67 -11.57 6.74 17.29
N LYS A 68 -10.48 6.12 17.76
CA LYS A 68 -10.39 4.70 18.14
C LYS A 68 -10.73 3.73 17.02
N ARG A 69 -10.44 4.12 15.78
CA ARG A 69 -10.65 3.30 14.59
C ARG A 69 -9.51 2.30 14.39
N TYR A 70 -9.80 1.21 13.70
CA TYR A 70 -8.85 0.13 13.46
C TYR A 70 -7.69 0.58 12.56
N GLU A 71 -7.95 1.43 11.57
CA GLU A 71 -6.95 1.98 10.64
C GLU A 71 -5.91 2.87 11.35
N CYS A 72 -6.23 3.37 12.54
CA CYS A 72 -5.39 4.26 13.32
C CYS A 72 -4.50 3.53 14.35
N LEU A 73 -4.60 2.21 14.44
CA LEU A 73 -3.70 1.34 15.20
C LEU A 73 -2.40 1.14 14.41
N VAL A 74 -1.52 2.13 14.50
CA VAL A 74 -0.21 2.12 13.84
C VAL A 74 0.87 1.85 14.87
N LEU A 75 1.85 1.02 14.51
CA LEU A 75 3.01 0.75 15.36
C LEU A 75 3.84 2.03 15.53
N GLY A 76 4.22 2.32 16.77
CA GLY A 76 5.16 3.39 17.08
C GLY A 76 6.60 3.00 16.77
N GLN A 77 7.45 4.00 16.64
CA GLN A 77 8.89 3.83 16.40
C GLN A 77 9.66 4.01 17.71
N GLN A 78 10.77 3.28 17.85
CA GLN A 78 11.65 3.36 19.03
C GLN A 78 12.31 4.74 19.17
N GLU A 79 12.54 5.43 18.05
CA GLU A 79 13.12 6.78 17.99
C GLU A 79 12.27 7.84 18.70
N PHE A 80 10.94 7.68 18.67
CA PHE A 80 9.99 8.64 19.24
C PHE A 80 9.43 8.18 20.59
N ALA A 81 10.23 7.46 21.38
CA ALA A 81 9.76 6.94 22.64
C ALA A 81 9.57 8.01 23.71
N VAL A 82 8.54 7.81 24.55
CA VAL A 82 8.26 8.63 25.72
C VAL A 82 8.05 7.76 26.93
N GLU A 83 8.68 8.13 28.03
CA GLU A 83 8.46 7.54 29.34
C GLU A 83 7.49 8.41 30.15
N TYR A 84 6.44 7.81 30.68
CA TYR A 84 5.46 8.48 31.53
C TYR A 84 4.90 7.53 32.59
N ARG A 85 4.99 7.90 33.88
CA ARG A 85 4.59 7.06 35.04
C ARG A 85 5.22 5.66 35.01
N ASP A 86 6.53 5.61 34.79
CA ASP A 86 7.31 4.37 34.70
C ASP A 86 6.85 3.42 33.59
N LYS A 87 6.10 3.91 32.60
CA LYS A 87 5.68 3.16 31.41
C LYS A 87 6.32 3.76 30.16
N LEU A 88 6.72 2.88 29.24
CA LEU A 88 7.33 3.27 27.98
C LEU A 88 6.30 3.21 26.84
N TYR A 89 6.17 4.29 26.08
CA TYR A 89 5.27 4.39 24.93
C TYR A 89 6.07 4.67 23.66
N PHE A 90 5.76 3.95 22.59
CA PHE A 90 6.27 4.25 21.25
C PHE A 90 5.26 5.07 20.47
N LEU A 91 5.75 6.11 19.79
CA LEU A 91 4.92 7.04 19.04
C LEU A 91 5.29 6.95 17.57
N LEU A 92 4.34 7.25 16.69
CA LEU A 92 4.54 7.10 15.25
C LEU A 92 5.59 8.08 14.71
N ASN A 93 5.43 9.37 15.03
CA ASN A 93 6.22 10.49 14.51
C ASN A 93 6.49 11.52 15.64
N GLU A 94 7.38 12.48 15.38
CA GLU A 94 7.66 13.60 16.29
C GLU A 94 6.40 14.38 16.69
N GLU A 95 5.48 14.65 15.75
CA GLU A 95 4.23 15.36 16.06
C GLU A 95 3.37 14.64 17.10
N ALA A 96 3.30 13.30 16.99
CA ALA A 96 2.58 12.48 17.96
C ALA A 96 3.28 12.52 19.32
N ARG A 97 4.63 12.53 19.32
CA ARG A 97 5.43 12.70 20.53
C ARG A 97 5.16 14.02 21.22
N GLU A 98 5.12 15.12 20.48
CA GLU A 98 4.81 16.43 21.05
C GLU A 98 3.40 16.50 21.64
N LYS A 99 2.41 15.95 20.93
CA LYS A 99 1.03 15.88 21.44
C LYS A 99 0.95 15.09 22.75
N PHE A 100 1.64 13.96 22.83
CA PHE A 100 1.72 13.17 24.05
C PHE A 100 2.39 13.95 25.19
N MET A 101 3.51 14.63 24.92
CA MET A 101 4.23 15.45 25.90
C MET A 101 3.38 16.62 26.43
N ARG A 102 2.53 17.22 25.58
CA ARG A 102 1.63 18.33 25.98
C ARG A 102 0.50 17.86 26.89
N GLN A 103 -0.08 16.67 26.63
CA GLN A 103 -1.24 16.16 27.37
C GLN A 103 -1.13 14.65 27.67
N PRO A 104 -0.15 14.23 28.47
CA PRO A 104 0.09 12.79 28.71
C PRO A 104 -1.09 12.13 29.45
N GLU A 105 -1.82 12.89 30.27
CA GLU A 105 -3.00 12.42 31.02
C GLU A 105 -4.17 11.97 30.12
N LYS A 106 -4.22 12.47 28.88
CA LYS A 106 -5.24 12.09 27.89
C LYS A 106 -4.92 10.73 27.24
N TYR A 107 -3.63 10.41 27.09
CA TYR A 107 -3.16 9.29 26.27
C TYR A 107 -2.64 8.08 27.07
N TRP A 108 -2.32 8.22 28.36
CA TRP A 108 -1.70 7.14 29.15
C TRP A 108 -2.63 5.96 29.48
N ASN A 109 -3.94 6.17 29.67
CA ASN A 109 -4.87 5.13 30.11
C ASN A 109 -5.84 4.70 28.99
N ILE A 110 -5.28 4.45 27.81
CA ILE A 110 -6.04 3.95 26.68
C ILE A 110 -5.99 2.42 26.69
N ARG A 111 -7.16 1.78 26.63
CA ARG A 111 -7.27 0.32 26.48
C ARG A 111 -7.18 -0.08 25.02
N LEU A 112 -6.41 -1.13 24.74
CA LEU A 112 -6.37 -1.76 23.42
C LEU A 112 -7.76 -2.33 23.07
N PRO A 113 -8.19 -2.24 21.80
CA PRO A 113 -9.35 -2.99 21.34
C PRO A 113 -9.02 -4.49 21.28
N ASN A 114 -10.04 -5.34 21.40
CA ASN A 114 -9.89 -6.80 21.32
C ASN A 114 -9.42 -7.27 19.93
N LYS A 115 -9.73 -6.52 18.87
CA LYS A 115 -9.33 -6.82 17.49
C LYS A 115 -8.13 -5.95 17.12
N LEU A 116 -6.96 -6.57 17.05
CA LEU A 116 -5.71 -5.92 16.64
C LEU A 116 -5.38 -6.27 15.19
N PRO A 117 -4.69 -5.39 14.47
CA PRO A 117 -4.20 -5.72 13.14
C PRO A 117 -3.19 -6.85 13.20
N PRO A 118 -3.27 -7.82 12.28
CA PRO A 118 -2.29 -8.90 12.22
C PRO A 118 -0.89 -8.30 12.05
N PRO A 119 0.11 -8.84 12.75
CA PRO A 119 1.47 -8.33 12.65
C PRO A 119 1.99 -8.49 11.22
N LYS A 120 2.65 -7.45 10.71
CA LYS A 120 3.28 -7.46 9.37
C LYS A 120 4.63 -8.19 9.42
N THR A 121 4.61 -9.46 9.80
CA THR A 121 5.81 -10.30 9.76
C THR A 121 6.07 -10.76 8.33
N PRO A 122 7.33 -10.81 7.89
CA PRO A 122 7.65 -11.42 6.60
C PRO A 122 7.20 -12.89 6.63
N ILE A 123 6.37 -13.26 5.66
CA ILE A 123 5.88 -14.63 5.54
C ILE A 123 6.97 -15.42 4.83
N ASP A 124 7.40 -16.52 5.45
CA ASP A 124 8.33 -17.44 4.81
C ASP A 124 7.59 -18.27 3.75
N LEU A 125 7.78 -17.89 2.48
CA LEU A 125 7.06 -18.49 1.36
C LEU A 125 7.39 -19.98 1.20
N LEU A 126 8.62 -20.41 1.49
CA LEU A 126 9.06 -21.79 1.23
C LEU A 126 8.46 -22.78 2.23
N ASN A 127 8.15 -22.31 3.43
CA ASN A 127 7.59 -23.12 4.50
C ASN A 127 6.04 -23.09 4.54
N LEU A 128 5.40 -22.40 3.59
CA LEU A 128 3.93 -22.41 3.49
C LEU A 128 3.42 -23.75 2.94
N PRO A 129 2.24 -24.21 3.39
CA PRO A 129 1.48 -25.25 2.69
C PRO A 129 1.24 -24.87 1.22
N CYS A 130 1.10 -25.88 0.35
CA CYS A 130 0.97 -25.69 -1.11
C CYS A 130 -0.07 -24.62 -1.50
N LEU A 131 -1.25 -24.64 -0.88
CA LEU A 131 -2.30 -23.64 -1.13
C LEU A 131 -1.83 -22.22 -0.82
N GLY A 132 -1.25 -21.99 0.36
CA GLY A 132 -0.73 -20.69 0.77
C GLY A 132 0.40 -20.21 -0.14
N TYR A 133 1.29 -21.11 -0.56
CA TYR A 133 2.34 -20.77 -1.53
C TYR A 133 1.76 -20.27 -2.85
N LEU A 134 0.78 -20.99 -3.42
CA LEU A 134 0.15 -20.61 -4.69
C LEU A 134 -0.63 -19.30 -4.58
N GLU A 135 -1.36 -19.10 -3.47
CA GLU A 135 -2.09 -17.88 -3.17
C GLU A 135 -1.16 -16.65 -3.11
N GLN A 136 -0.03 -16.77 -2.41
CA GLN A 136 0.88 -15.64 -2.23
C GLN A 136 1.74 -15.37 -3.48
N THR A 137 2.01 -16.38 -4.31
CA THR A 137 2.96 -16.23 -5.43
C THR A 137 2.30 -15.99 -6.78
N ILE A 138 1.33 -16.82 -7.17
CA ILE A 138 0.87 -16.93 -8.56
C ILE A 138 -0.60 -16.52 -8.70
N ALA A 139 -1.42 -16.63 -7.64
CA ALA A 139 -2.87 -16.45 -7.73
C ALA A 139 -3.27 -15.12 -8.39
N THR A 140 -2.65 -14.01 -7.99
CA THR A 140 -2.97 -12.70 -8.59
C THR A 140 -2.69 -12.64 -10.10
N ALA A 141 -1.64 -13.31 -10.57
CA ALA A 141 -1.28 -13.36 -11.99
C ALA A 141 -2.25 -14.26 -12.78
N ILE A 142 -2.63 -15.42 -12.23
CA ILE A 142 -3.62 -16.33 -12.84
C ILE A 142 -5.01 -15.68 -12.87
N ILE A 143 -5.45 -15.04 -11.79
CA ILE A 143 -6.75 -14.35 -11.75
C ILE A 143 -6.80 -13.28 -12.84
N LYS A 144 -5.75 -12.46 -12.97
CA LYS A 144 -5.70 -11.44 -14.01
C LYS A 144 -5.74 -12.03 -15.42
N SER A 145 -4.98 -13.10 -15.69
CA SER A 145 -4.99 -13.73 -17.02
C SER A 145 -6.31 -14.42 -17.35
N LEU A 146 -6.93 -15.10 -16.37
CA LEU A 146 -8.25 -15.72 -16.54
C LEU A 146 -9.34 -14.66 -16.76
N THR A 147 -9.34 -13.58 -15.98
CA THR A 147 -10.29 -12.48 -16.17
C THR A 147 -10.15 -11.88 -17.55
N ALA A 148 -8.93 -11.56 -18.00
CA ALA A 148 -8.68 -11.05 -19.35
C ALA A 148 -9.16 -12.02 -20.46
N THR A 149 -8.91 -13.32 -20.26
CA THR A 149 -9.38 -14.36 -21.19
C THR A 149 -10.91 -14.43 -21.24
N GLY A 150 -11.57 -14.31 -20.09
CA GLY A 150 -13.04 -14.32 -19.99
C GLY A 150 -13.70 -13.08 -20.57
N THR A 151 -13.05 -11.91 -20.51
CA THR A 151 -13.55 -10.67 -21.12
C THR A 151 -13.36 -10.68 -22.63
N PHE A 152 -12.19 -11.09 -23.12
CA PHE A 152 -11.87 -11.06 -24.55
C PHE A 152 -12.45 -12.25 -25.33
N LYS A 153 -12.57 -13.43 -24.69
CA LYS A 153 -13.06 -14.69 -25.30
C LYS A 153 -12.31 -15.06 -26.58
N PRO A 154 -10.99 -15.30 -26.50
CA PRO A 154 -10.16 -15.50 -27.67
C PRO A 154 -10.58 -16.72 -28.48
N LYS A 155 -10.93 -16.50 -29.75
CA LYS A 155 -11.06 -17.56 -30.75
C LYS A 155 -10.09 -17.28 -31.88
N PHE A 156 -8.97 -18.00 -31.86
CA PHE A 156 -7.97 -17.87 -32.90
C PHE A 156 -8.36 -18.69 -34.14
N PRO A 157 -8.14 -18.17 -35.37
CA PRO A 157 -8.38 -18.91 -36.60
C PRO A 157 -7.77 -20.32 -36.59
N PHE A 158 -8.54 -21.33 -37.00
CA PHE A 158 -8.10 -22.74 -37.10
C PHE A 158 -7.68 -23.44 -35.79
N LEU A 159 -7.75 -22.77 -34.64
CA LEU A 159 -7.49 -23.37 -33.33
C LEU A 159 -8.78 -23.71 -32.59
N SER A 160 -8.72 -24.68 -31.68
CA SER A 160 -9.82 -24.91 -30.74
C SER A 160 -9.96 -23.75 -29.76
N ILE A 161 -11.17 -23.54 -29.21
CA ILE A 161 -11.40 -22.48 -28.20
C ILE A 161 -10.48 -22.68 -26.99
N GLN A 162 -10.29 -23.93 -26.57
CA GLN A 162 -9.43 -24.31 -25.45
C GLN A 162 -7.97 -23.92 -25.74
N THR A 163 -7.45 -24.26 -26.92
CA THR A 163 -6.07 -23.96 -27.31
C THR A 163 -5.84 -22.46 -27.44
N SER A 164 -6.78 -21.72 -28.05
CA SER A 164 -6.71 -20.25 -28.15
C SER A 164 -6.68 -19.59 -26.77
N GLY A 165 -7.53 -20.04 -25.86
CA GLY A 165 -7.55 -19.58 -24.47
C GLY A 165 -6.24 -19.83 -23.73
N LEU A 166 -5.69 -21.04 -23.84
CA LEU A 166 -4.41 -21.39 -23.19
C LEU A 166 -3.25 -20.55 -23.70
N ILE A 167 -3.16 -20.32 -25.01
CA ILE A 167 -2.10 -19.48 -25.61
C ILE A 167 -2.26 -18.02 -25.16
N TYR A 168 -3.48 -17.51 -25.16
CA TYR A 168 -3.77 -16.16 -24.68
C TYR A 168 -3.38 -15.97 -23.21
N MET A 169 -3.77 -16.92 -22.34
CA MET A 169 -3.37 -16.92 -20.93
C MET A 169 -1.85 -16.94 -20.77
N ALA A 170 -1.15 -17.76 -21.54
CA ALA A 170 0.30 -17.88 -21.47
C ALA A 170 1.02 -16.60 -21.93
N TYR A 171 0.55 -15.96 -23.00
CA TYR A 171 1.04 -14.65 -23.44
C TYR A 171 0.77 -13.58 -22.38
N HIS A 172 -0.42 -13.56 -21.77
CA HIS A 172 -0.76 -12.61 -20.72
C HIS A 172 0.18 -12.78 -19.51
N LEU A 173 0.41 -14.01 -19.05
CA LEU A 173 1.33 -14.29 -17.95
C LEU A 173 2.76 -13.79 -18.26
N LYS A 174 3.27 -14.02 -19.47
CA LYS A 174 4.61 -13.56 -19.87
C LYS A 174 4.71 -12.04 -20.08
N ALA A 175 3.66 -11.42 -20.61
CA ALA A 175 3.59 -9.98 -20.88
C ALA A 175 3.57 -9.12 -19.61
N TYR A 176 2.99 -9.65 -18.52
CA TYR A 176 2.78 -8.93 -17.26
C TYR A 176 3.59 -9.47 -16.07
N ASN A 177 4.47 -10.45 -16.28
CA ASN A 177 5.37 -10.93 -15.21
C ASN A 177 6.40 -9.85 -14.83
N THR A 178 6.27 -9.26 -13.65
CA THR A 178 7.17 -8.22 -13.14
C THR A 178 8.59 -8.69 -12.88
N LYS A 179 8.80 -9.99 -12.70
CA LYS A 179 10.13 -10.60 -12.50
C LYS A 179 10.88 -10.82 -13.83
N SER A 180 10.19 -10.78 -14.96
CA SER A 180 10.82 -10.90 -16.29
C SER A 180 11.52 -9.61 -16.71
N SER A 181 12.53 -9.72 -17.57
CA SER A 181 13.21 -8.55 -18.14
C SER A 181 12.27 -7.69 -18.98
N ASP A 182 12.55 -6.39 -19.05
CA ASP A 182 11.68 -5.44 -19.74
C ASP A 182 11.55 -5.76 -21.24
N TYR A 183 12.63 -6.25 -21.85
CA TYR A 183 12.64 -6.73 -23.23
C TYR A 183 11.64 -7.88 -23.45
N ILE A 184 11.66 -8.91 -22.58
CA ILE A 184 10.76 -10.06 -22.68
C ILE A 184 9.30 -9.60 -22.54
N ARG A 185 9.01 -8.73 -21.56
CA ARG A 185 7.66 -8.19 -21.37
C ARG A 185 7.15 -7.48 -22.62
N ARG A 186 7.96 -6.59 -23.21
CA ARG A 186 7.60 -5.87 -24.45
C ARG A 186 7.39 -6.83 -25.62
N LYS A 187 8.24 -7.84 -25.78
CA LYS A 187 8.10 -8.89 -26.81
C LYS A 187 6.76 -9.61 -26.69
N PHE A 188 6.39 -10.06 -25.49
CA PHE A 188 5.14 -10.79 -25.28
C PHE A 188 3.91 -9.89 -25.30
N ARG A 189 3.99 -8.63 -24.90
CA ARG A 189 2.91 -7.65 -25.10
C ARG A 189 2.61 -7.45 -26.59
N ARG A 190 3.65 -7.33 -27.43
CA ARG A 190 3.47 -7.22 -28.88
C ARG A 190 2.85 -8.50 -29.47
N LYS A 191 3.32 -9.67 -29.05
CA LYS A 191 2.72 -10.96 -29.47
C LYS A 191 1.25 -11.07 -29.05
N LEU A 192 0.91 -10.61 -27.86
CA LEU A 192 -0.46 -10.62 -27.34
C LEU A 192 -1.36 -9.68 -28.17
N TYR A 193 -0.91 -8.45 -28.45
CA TYR A 193 -1.64 -7.51 -29.31
C TYR A 193 -1.91 -8.08 -30.72
N ILE A 194 -0.89 -8.64 -31.36
CA ILE A 194 -1.04 -9.26 -32.69
C ILE A 194 -2.01 -10.44 -32.63
N PHE A 195 -1.96 -11.24 -31.56
CA PHE A 195 -2.87 -12.37 -31.37
C PHE A 195 -4.32 -11.91 -31.20
N GLU A 196 -4.56 -10.80 -30.49
CA GLU A 196 -5.89 -10.19 -30.36
C GLU A 196 -6.43 -9.72 -31.72
N GLU A 197 -5.64 -8.98 -32.49
CA GLU A 197 -6.02 -8.56 -33.86
C GLU A 197 -6.36 -9.76 -34.76
N GLN A 198 -5.58 -10.84 -34.65
CA GLN A 198 -5.81 -12.07 -35.43
C GLN A 198 -7.10 -12.80 -35.01
N CYS A 199 -7.50 -12.73 -33.74
CA CYS A 199 -8.77 -13.30 -33.28
C CYS A 199 -9.97 -12.48 -33.83
N GLU A 200 -9.84 -11.15 -33.89
CA GLU A 200 -10.88 -10.26 -34.39
C GLU A 200 -11.16 -10.44 -35.90
N LEU A 201 -10.22 -10.99 -36.66
CA LEU A 201 -10.42 -11.31 -38.08
C LEU A 201 -11.67 -12.19 -38.33
N ILE A 202 -11.98 -13.12 -37.42
CA ILE A 202 -13.17 -13.98 -37.56
C ILE A 202 -14.45 -13.14 -37.52
N SER A 203 -14.58 -12.27 -36.52
CA SER A 203 -15.74 -11.40 -36.36
C SER A 203 -15.85 -10.42 -37.53
N TYR A 204 -14.74 -9.80 -37.91
CA TYR A 204 -14.69 -8.88 -39.05
C TYR A 204 -15.14 -9.56 -40.35
N LEU A 205 -14.59 -10.75 -40.67
CA LEU A 205 -14.96 -11.47 -41.87
C LEU A 205 -16.42 -11.93 -41.81
N ALA A 206 -16.90 -12.42 -40.66
CA ALA A 206 -18.30 -12.82 -40.51
C ALA A 206 -19.28 -11.67 -40.81
N GLU A 207 -18.96 -10.44 -40.38
CA GLU A 207 -19.80 -9.27 -40.62
C GLU A 207 -19.74 -8.74 -42.05
N LYS A 208 -18.56 -8.77 -42.67
CA LYS A 208 -18.32 -8.16 -44.00
C LYS A 208 -18.55 -9.12 -45.16
N THR A 209 -18.56 -10.43 -44.93
CA THR A 209 -18.77 -11.42 -45.99
C THR A 209 -20.24 -11.44 -46.42
N THR A 210 -20.51 -11.12 -47.68
CA THR A 210 -21.86 -11.22 -48.25
C THR A 210 -22.18 -12.66 -48.66
N ILE A 211 -23.45 -13.07 -48.53
CA ILE A 211 -23.94 -14.39 -48.96
C ILE A 211 -23.63 -14.64 -50.46
N ARG A 212 -23.72 -13.58 -51.28
CA ARG A 212 -23.36 -13.64 -52.70
C ARG A 212 -21.86 -13.43 -52.88
N TYR A 213 -21.23 -14.31 -53.65
CA TYR A 213 -19.83 -14.18 -54.03
C TYR A 213 -19.59 -12.88 -54.81
N LYS A 214 -18.52 -12.17 -54.43
CA LYS A 214 -17.98 -11.04 -55.18
C LYS A 214 -16.56 -11.40 -55.63
N ALA A 215 -16.21 -11.11 -56.88
CA ALA A 215 -14.84 -11.27 -57.36
C ALA A 215 -13.88 -10.34 -56.58
N PRO A 216 -12.59 -10.69 -56.42
CA PRO A 216 -11.61 -9.89 -55.66
C PRO A 216 -11.55 -8.41 -56.05
N GLU A 217 -11.69 -8.11 -57.34
CA GLU A 217 -11.70 -6.76 -57.91
C GLU A 217 -12.86 -5.89 -57.41
N LYS A 218 -13.98 -6.50 -57.04
CA LYS A 218 -15.20 -5.81 -56.59
C LYS A 218 -15.29 -5.67 -55.07
N ARG A 219 -14.27 -6.15 -54.35
CA ARG A 219 -14.17 -6.08 -52.88
C ARG A 219 -13.33 -4.87 -52.48
N THR A 220 -13.47 -4.43 -51.23
CA THR A 220 -12.58 -3.40 -50.72
C THR A 220 -11.15 -3.96 -50.55
N PRO A 221 -10.10 -3.15 -50.78
CA PRO A 221 -8.71 -3.59 -50.58
C PRO A 221 -8.45 -4.12 -49.17
N ASP A 222 -8.98 -3.45 -48.14
CA ASP A 222 -8.85 -3.87 -46.72
C ASP A 222 -9.42 -5.28 -46.48
N TYR A 223 -10.58 -5.59 -47.07
CA TYR A 223 -11.18 -6.91 -46.95
C TYR A 223 -10.29 -7.98 -47.58
N ASN A 224 -9.75 -7.72 -48.78
CA ASN A 224 -8.87 -8.67 -49.46
C ASN A 224 -7.62 -8.97 -48.62
N VAL A 225 -6.97 -7.95 -48.06
CA VAL A 225 -5.80 -8.13 -47.18
C VAL A 225 -6.16 -8.95 -45.94
N LYS A 226 -7.27 -8.64 -45.26
CA LYS A 226 -7.73 -9.38 -44.07
C LYS A 226 -8.15 -10.83 -44.38
N TYR A 227 -8.70 -11.04 -45.57
CA TYR A 227 -9.07 -12.38 -46.04
C TYR A 227 -7.83 -13.23 -46.33
N GLU A 228 -6.85 -12.70 -47.06
CA GLU A 228 -5.59 -13.42 -47.35
C GLU A 228 -4.79 -13.70 -46.06
N THR A 229 -4.70 -12.70 -45.17
CA THR A 229 -4.05 -12.90 -43.86
C THR A 229 -4.74 -13.97 -43.04
N PHE A 230 -6.07 -14.02 -43.02
CA PHE A 230 -6.82 -15.09 -42.34
C PHE A 230 -6.39 -16.48 -42.85
N PHE A 231 -6.37 -16.73 -44.16
CA PHE A 231 -5.96 -18.04 -44.68
C PHE A 231 -4.46 -18.33 -44.48
N ALA A 232 -3.60 -17.32 -44.49
CA ALA A 232 -2.18 -17.47 -44.20
C ALA A 232 -1.93 -18.00 -42.76
N LEU A 233 -2.80 -17.67 -41.80
CA LEU A 233 -2.69 -18.19 -40.42
C LEU A 233 -2.86 -19.70 -40.32
N ARG A 234 -3.47 -20.36 -41.32
CA ARG A 234 -3.58 -21.82 -41.36
C ARG A 234 -2.23 -22.51 -41.47
N GLN A 235 -1.25 -21.86 -42.10
CA GLN A 235 0.12 -22.38 -42.25
C GLN A 235 1.00 -22.02 -41.05
N ASN A 236 0.72 -20.88 -40.39
CA ASN A 236 1.48 -20.35 -39.25
C ASN A 236 0.65 -20.36 -37.97
N VAL A 237 0.18 -21.53 -37.57
CA VAL A 237 -0.63 -21.67 -36.35
C VAL A 237 0.26 -21.52 -35.12
N PRO A 238 -0.10 -20.65 -34.15
CA PRO A 238 0.62 -20.55 -32.90
C PRO A 238 0.61 -21.89 -32.16
N THR A 239 1.79 -22.46 -31.93
CA THR A 239 1.97 -23.69 -31.15
C THR A 239 2.52 -23.37 -29.76
N LEU A 240 2.44 -24.32 -28.82
CA LEU A 240 3.05 -24.14 -27.49
C LEU A 240 4.55 -23.83 -27.56
N ASN A 241 5.23 -24.25 -28.64
CA ASN A 241 6.65 -23.96 -28.86
C ASN A 241 6.93 -22.47 -29.09
N TRP A 242 5.93 -21.64 -29.38
CA TRP A 242 6.11 -20.18 -29.52
C TRP A 242 6.14 -19.44 -28.18
N LEU A 243 5.89 -20.18 -27.08
CA LEU A 243 5.93 -19.69 -25.72
C LEU A 243 7.33 -19.74 -25.11
N THR A 244 8.26 -20.54 -25.63
CA THR A 244 9.69 -20.49 -25.26
C THR A 244 10.35 -19.27 -25.87
#